data_AF-A0A1U7CR82-F1
#
_entry.id   AF-A0A1U7CR82-F1
#
_cell.length_a   1.000
_cell.length_b   1.000
_cell.length_c   1.000
_cell.angle_alpha   90.00
_cell.angle_beta   90.00
_cell.angle_gamma   90.00
#
_symmetry.space_group_name_H-M   'P 1'
#
loop_
_entity.id
_entity.type
_entity.pdbx_description
1 polymer ?
#
loop_
_entity_poly.entity_id
_entity_poly.type
_entity_poly.pdbx_seq_one_letter_code
_entity_poly.pdbx_strand_id
1 'polypeptide(L)'
;MLRSLARATLLSAVFAFMAGPAHAQYRYPGGYGGWGGWGGASTLQEGIGRGMGVYAAGAGAYNEQTAEARSMNANTAMQVNEYMYQVNQRNAKEFYGRSRANQKEQSATGVEIYNRIHDNPSTLDVHDGDALNAVLNDLTNPMVLGPAIKAATQQVDSQLVKNIEFEYAANMIAISLEDLSANGVPDVLLTSPDFKSEREAVRAVVATARKEASSQGQVSPETLAKARTAIKALKAKVDSVLPQGTKNRGEADNFLKALYGLTKMLQTPSVGPFLKGLDKYPTTTLGSVINFMHSFNLTFGAAKTPTQEAAYDHLFPMLVQLRNQVQAPASNPYSSQAVQPDPKKVTAYFSGMGFDHFGPQPDPHTGVAPPPPPPGQP
;
A
#
# COMPACT_ATOMS: atom_id res chain seq x y z
N MET A 1 70.67 16.00 -17.00
CA MET A 1 70.09 14.77 -16.40
C MET A 1 70.27 14.64 -14.87
N LEU A 2 70.64 15.68 -14.11
CA LEU A 2 70.73 15.58 -12.64
C LEU A 2 70.18 16.80 -11.87
N ARG A 3 69.32 17.61 -12.50
CA ARG A 3 68.66 18.77 -11.85
C ARG A 3 67.14 18.82 -12.04
N SER A 4 66.57 17.91 -12.84
CA SER A 4 65.12 17.77 -13.03
C SER A 4 64.49 16.67 -12.16
N LEU A 5 65.28 15.88 -11.43
CA LEU A 5 64.78 14.87 -10.48
C LEU A 5 64.55 15.40 -9.06
N ALA A 6 64.99 16.61 -8.73
CA ALA A 6 64.90 17.17 -7.37
C ALA A 6 63.62 18.01 -7.12
N ARG A 7 62.74 18.16 -8.11
CA ARG A 7 61.43 18.84 -7.97
C ARG A 7 60.23 17.89 -8.03
N ALA A 8 60.46 16.59 -8.25
CA ALA A 8 59.41 15.58 -8.29
C ALA A 8 59.24 14.79 -6.98
N THR A 9 60.11 15.00 -5.99
CA THR A 9 60.09 14.27 -4.69
C THR A 9 59.61 15.11 -3.50
N LEU A 10 59.20 16.37 -3.73
CA LEU A 10 58.61 17.23 -2.70
C LEU A 10 57.09 17.45 -2.84
N LEU A 11 56.45 16.79 -3.81
CA LEU A 11 54.99 16.75 -3.95
C LEU A 11 54.37 15.38 -3.60
N SER A 12 55.19 14.42 -3.16
CA SER A 12 54.74 13.06 -2.79
C SER A 12 54.85 12.76 -1.29
N ALA A 13 55.20 13.77 -0.48
CA ALA A 13 55.38 13.63 0.97
C ALA A 13 54.41 14.47 1.82
N VAL A 14 53.33 15.01 1.23
CA VAL A 14 52.26 15.72 1.95
C VAL A 14 50.91 14.99 1.90
N PHE A 15 50.78 13.88 1.16
CA PHE A 15 49.54 13.08 1.12
C PHE A 15 49.60 11.72 1.83
N ALA A 16 50.64 11.45 2.63
CA ALA A 16 50.84 10.16 3.29
C ALA A 16 50.62 10.16 4.83
N PHE A 17 50.08 11.23 5.43
CA PHE A 17 49.87 11.31 6.88
C PHE A 17 48.46 11.77 7.32
N MET A 18 47.42 11.38 6.59
CA MET A 18 46.05 11.38 7.14
C MET A 18 45.33 10.05 6.84
N ALA A 19 45.97 8.94 7.20
CA ALA A 19 45.27 7.68 7.47
C ALA A 19 45.02 7.60 8.98
N GLY A 20 44.03 8.36 9.46
CA GLY A 20 43.38 8.04 10.73
C GLY A 20 42.37 6.93 10.49
N PRO A 21 42.14 6.01 11.45
CA PRO A 21 41.04 5.06 11.34
C PRO A 21 39.74 5.84 11.14
N ALA A 22 39.03 5.58 10.04
CA ALA A 22 37.67 6.06 9.84
C ALA A 22 36.76 5.31 10.83
N HIS A 23 36.79 5.73 12.08
CA HIS A 23 35.78 5.41 13.06
C HIS A 23 34.48 6.07 12.57
N ALA A 24 33.46 5.24 12.30
CA ALA A 24 32.09 5.71 12.14
C ALA A 24 31.77 6.67 13.31
N GLN A 25 31.56 7.95 13.00
CA GLN A 25 31.17 8.95 13.99
C GLN A 25 29.73 8.69 14.42
N TYR A 26 29.61 7.80 15.40
CA TYR A 26 28.43 7.51 16.16
C TYR A 26 28.24 8.62 17.21
N ARG A 27 27.73 9.80 16.81
CA ARG A 27 27.09 10.85 17.67
C ARG A 27 27.12 12.22 16.96
N TYR A 28 26.06 12.57 16.22
CA TYR A 28 25.44 13.91 16.29
C TYR A 28 24.09 13.93 15.53
N PRO A 29 23.05 14.63 16.01
CA PRO A 29 22.98 15.42 17.25
C PRO A 29 23.09 14.57 18.51
N GLY A 30 24.04 14.96 19.36
CA GLY A 30 24.51 14.17 20.49
C GLY A 30 23.44 14.03 21.56
N GLY A 31 23.25 12.80 22.05
CA GLY A 31 22.39 12.53 23.20
C GLY A 31 21.98 11.07 23.40
N TYR A 32 22.00 10.23 22.37
CA TYR A 32 21.61 8.83 22.51
C TYR A 32 22.80 7.95 22.87
N GLY A 33 23.16 7.94 24.16
CA GLY A 33 24.00 6.93 24.76
C GLY A 33 23.42 6.52 26.10
N GLY A 34 22.94 5.28 26.20
CA GLY A 34 22.47 4.69 27.45
C GLY A 34 21.02 4.21 27.39
N TRP A 35 20.84 2.90 27.44
CA TRP A 35 19.60 2.27 27.91
C TRP A 35 19.41 2.57 29.41
N GLY A 36 19.00 3.79 29.74
CA GLY A 36 18.87 4.25 31.12
C GLY A 36 17.89 5.42 31.22
N GLY A 37 16.58 5.13 31.16
CA GLY A 37 15.55 6.15 31.23
C GLY A 37 14.15 5.66 31.65
N TRP A 38 14.04 4.43 32.17
CA TRP A 38 12.81 3.90 32.77
C TRP A 38 12.81 4.00 34.30
N GLY A 39 13.42 5.05 34.86
CA GLY A 39 13.52 5.22 36.30
C GLY A 39 13.30 6.66 36.74
N GLY A 40 12.12 6.94 37.28
CA GLY A 40 11.87 8.12 38.13
C GLY A 40 10.99 9.20 37.52
N ALA A 41 9.70 8.94 37.38
CA ALA A 41 8.69 10.01 37.35
C ALA A 41 7.75 9.80 38.55
N SER A 42 7.69 10.80 39.44
CA SER A 42 6.95 10.70 40.71
C SER A 42 5.47 11.12 40.61
N THR A 43 4.98 11.57 39.44
CA THR A 43 3.53 11.79 39.19
C THR A 43 3.11 11.52 37.73
N LEU A 44 1.83 11.13 37.54
CA LEU A 44 1.23 10.74 36.26
C LEU A 44 1.17 11.89 35.23
N GLN A 45 1.06 13.14 35.68
CA GLN A 45 0.95 14.33 34.83
C GLN A 45 2.28 14.79 34.23
N GLU A 46 3.41 14.61 34.94
CA GLU A 46 4.76 14.89 34.40
C GLU A 46 5.17 13.90 33.30
N GLY A 47 4.73 12.64 33.39
CA GLY A 47 4.98 11.62 32.37
C GLY A 47 4.27 11.92 31.03
N ILE A 48 3.06 12.48 31.08
CA ILE A 48 2.29 12.85 29.89
C ILE A 48 2.86 14.12 29.23
N GLY A 49 3.25 15.13 30.02
CA GLY A 49 3.83 16.37 29.51
C GLY A 49 5.18 16.19 28.80
N ARG A 50 6.07 15.34 29.34
CA ARG A 50 7.36 15.02 28.69
C ARG A 50 7.20 14.11 27.47
N GLY A 51 6.22 13.20 27.49
CA GLY A 51 5.86 12.38 26.32
C GLY A 51 5.39 13.23 25.13
N MET A 52 4.62 14.30 25.39
CA MET A 52 4.19 15.23 24.34
C MET A 52 5.32 16.16 23.85
N GLY A 53 6.27 16.54 24.71
CA GLY A 53 7.45 17.33 24.32
C GLY A 53 8.43 16.57 23.41
N VAL A 54 8.67 15.28 23.68
CA VAL A 54 9.52 14.41 22.83
C VAL A 54 8.81 14.07 21.51
N TYR A 55 7.48 13.91 21.52
CA TYR A 55 6.67 13.74 20.31
C TYR A 55 6.68 15.00 19.41
N ALA A 56 6.55 16.20 19.98
CA ALA A 56 6.58 17.46 19.22
C ALA A 56 7.97 17.79 18.67
N ALA A 57 9.05 17.54 19.43
CA ALA A 57 10.43 17.71 18.96
C ALA A 57 10.81 16.69 17.87
N GLY A 58 10.32 15.44 17.99
CA GLY A 58 10.44 14.41 16.95
C GLY A 58 9.65 14.75 15.68
N ALA A 59 8.47 15.36 15.79
CA ALA A 59 7.69 15.84 14.65
C ALA A 59 8.35 17.05 13.95
N GLY A 60 9.05 17.92 14.68
CA GLY A 60 9.80 19.05 14.13
C GLY A 60 10.99 18.62 13.27
N ALA A 61 11.85 17.73 13.79
CA ALA A 61 13.00 17.20 13.05
C ALA A 61 12.58 16.27 11.88
N TYR A 62 11.48 15.52 12.04
CA TYR A 62 10.86 14.77 10.95
C TYR A 62 10.38 15.71 9.84
N ASN A 63 9.73 16.84 10.15
CA ASN A 63 9.19 17.72 9.10
C ASN A 63 10.24 18.48 8.27
N GLU A 64 11.42 18.80 8.82
CA GLU A 64 12.51 19.46 8.09
C GLU A 64 13.22 18.49 7.12
N GLN A 65 13.64 17.32 7.60
CA GLN A 65 14.27 16.29 6.76
C GLN A 65 13.26 15.62 5.79
N THR A 66 11.98 15.56 6.19
CA THR A 66 10.91 15.08 5.29
C THR A 66 10.51 16.17 4.30
N ALA A 67 10.77 17.48 4.48
CA ALA A 67 10.42 18.50 3.48
C ALA A 67 11.31 18.45 2.23
N GLU A 68 12.60 18.17 2.39
CA GLU A 68 13.55 18.00 1.28
C GLU A 68 13.38 16.62 0.60
N ALA A 69 13.11 15.58 1.38
CA ALA A 69 12.70 14.26 0.85
C ALA A 69 11.28 14.25 0.23
N ARG A 70 10.36 15.11 0.68
CA ARG A 70 8.98 15.25 0.17
C ARG A 70 8.95 15.85 -1.23
N SER A 71 9.90 16.69 -1.65
CA SER A 71 9.84 17.25 -3.02
C SER A 71 10.12 16.18 -4.09
N MET A 72 11.05 15.25 -3.81
CA MET A 72 11.33 14.10 -4.67
C MET A 72 10.29 12.98 -4.50
N ASN A 73 9.87 12.70 -3.26
CA ASN A 73 8.86 11.66 -2.97
C ASN A 73 7.43 12.08 -3.35
N ALA A 74 7.09 13.37 -3.41
CA ALA A 74 5.75 13.83 -3.81
C ALA A 74 5.50 13.56 -5.29
N ASN A 75 6.49 13.74 -6.16
CA ASN A 75 6.35 13.41 -7.58
C ASN A 75 6.15 11.91 -7.79
N THR A 76 6.91 11.07 -7.08
CA THR A 76 6.73 9.62 -7.09
C THR A 76 5.37 9.21 -6.51
N ALA A 77 4.96 9.79 -5.38
CA ALA A 77 3.67 9.52 -4.77
C ALA A 77 2.50 9.95 -5.67
N MET A 78 2.60 11.11 -6.34
CA MET A 78 1.59 11.56 -7.31
C MET A 78 1.47 10.59 -8.49
N GLN A 79 2.58 10.12 -9.04
CA GLN A 79 2.56 9.17 -10.17
C GLN A 79 1.97 7.81 -9.78
N VAL A 80 2.26 7.32 -8.57
CA VAL A 80 1.71 6.07 -8.05
C VAL A 80 0.24 6.23 -7.71
N ASN A 81 -0.17 7.34 -7.10
CA ASN A 81 -1.58 7.63 -6.80
C ASN A 81 -2.41 7.73 -8.08
N GLU A 82 -1.89 8.39 -9.11
CA GLU A 82 -2.53 8.46 -10.43
C GLU A 82 -2.66 7.08 -11.07
N TYR A 83 -1.59 6.27 -11.02
CA TYR A 83 -1.61 4.88 -11.49
C TYR A 83 -2.70 4.06 -10.78
N MET A 84 -2.71 4.07 -9.45
CA MET A 84 -3.68 3.32 -8.64
C MET A 84 -5.11 3.80 -8.88
N TYR A 85 -5.31 5.10 -9.06
CA TYR A 85 -6.61 5.67 -9.43
C TYR A 85 -7.12 5.17 -10.79
N GLN A 86 -6.25 5.13 -11.80
CA GLN A 86 -6.60 4.58 -13.13
C GLN A 86 -6.89 3.07 -13.08
N VAL A 87 -6.17 2.32 -12.26
CA VAL A 87 -6.48 0.90 -12.01
C VAL A 87 -7.81 0.75 -11.27
N ASN A 88 -8.11 1.61 -10.31
CA ASN A 88 -9.40 1.58 -9.62
C ASN A 88 -10.57 1.87 -10.58
N GLN A 89 -10.43 2.81 -11.53
CA GLN A 89 -11.44 3.02 -12.56
C GLN A 89 -11.70 1.76 -13.40
N ARG A 90 -10.65 1.00 -13.75
CA ARG A 90 -10.81 -0.29 -14.45
C ARG A 90 -11.52 -1.33 -13.58
N ASN A 91 -11.12 -1.44 -12.31
CA ASN A 91 -11.77 -2.30 -11.33
C ASN A 91 -13.27 -1.98 -11.20
N ALA A 92 -13.61 -0.70 -11.12
CA ALA A 92 -14.99 -0.23 -11.07
C ALA A 92 -15.79 -0.59 -12.34
N LYS A 93 -15.20 -0.51 -13.55
CA LYS A 93 -15.87 -0.98 -14.77
C LYS A 93 -16.25 -2.46 -14.70
N GLU A 94 -15.36 -3.30 -14.18
CA GLU A 94 -15.64 -4.73 -14.00
C GLU A 94 -16.73 -4.96 -12.96
N PHE A 95 -16.70 -4.21 -11.86
CA PHE A 95 -17.70 -4.25 -10.81
C PHE A 95 -19.11 -3.91 -11.33
N TYR A 96 -19.29 -2.74 -11.96
CA TYR A 96 -20.58 -2.34 -12.50
C TYR A 96 -21.04 -3.23 -13.66
N GLY A 97 -20.09 -3.82 -14.41
CA GLY A 97 -20.40 -4.87 -15.39
C GLY A 97 -21.02 -6.12 -14.77
N ARG A 98 -20.59 -6.52 -13.56
CA ARG A 98 -21.18 -7.63 -12.81
C ARG A 98 -22.52 -7.26 -12.19
N SER A 99 -22.61 -6.06 -11.59
CA SER A 99 -23.86 -5.55 -11.03
C SER A 99 -24.97 -5.56 -12.10
N ARG A 100 -24.67 -5.11 -13.34
CA ARG A 100 -25.56 -5.25 -14.51
C ARG A 100 -26.02 -6.69 -14.75
N ALA A 101 -25.07 -7.63 -14.76
CA ALA A 101 -25.36 -9.04 -15.04
C ALA A 101 -26.25 -9.65 -13.95
N ASN A 102 -26.00 -9.32 -12.68
CA ASN A 102 -26.76 -9.78 -11.53
C ASN A 102 -28.18 -9.20 -11.51
N GLN A 103 -28.32 -7.92 -11.86
CA GLN A 103 -29.62 -7.23 -11.91
C GLN A 103 -30.42 -7.52 -13.20
N LYS A 104 -29.90 -8.35 -14.11
CA LYS A 104 -30.51 -8.71 -15.40
C LYS A 104 -30.93 -7.48 -16.24
N GLU A 105 -30.25 -6.36 -16.08
CA GLU A 105 -30.52 -5.13 -16.82
C GLU A 105 -29.92 -5.23 -18.23
N GLN A 106 -30.65 -5.90 -19.13
CA GLN A 106 -30.18 -6.21 -20.47
C GLN A 106 -29.98 -4.95 -21.34
N SER A 107 -30.73 -3.87 -21.09
CA SER A 107 -30.69 -2.64 -21.90
C SER A 107 -29.86 -1.49 -21.33
N ALA A 108 -29.50 -1.50 -20.04
CA ALA A 108 -28.81 -0.37 -19.41
C ALA A 108 -27.32 -0.32 -19.77
N THR A 109 -26.80 0.86 -20.08
CA THR A 109 -25.36 1.07 -20.26
C THR A 109 -24.63 1.10 -18.92
N GLY A 110 -23.32 0.85 -18.90
CA GLY A 110 -22.53 0.97 -17.66
C GLY A 110 -22.60 2.38 -17.04
N VAL A 111 -22.71 3.41 -17.88
CA VAL A 111 -22.91 4.81 -17.45
C VAL A 111 -24.24 4.98 -16.72
N GLU A 112 -25.32 4.45 -17.28
CA GLU A 112 -26.67 4.53 -16.69
C GLU A 112 -26.71 3.83 -15.33
N ILE A 113 -26.09 2.65 -15.23
CA ILE A 113 -26.01 1.89 -13.98
C ILE A 113 -25.18 2.64 -12.93
N TYR A 114 -24.02 3.16 -13.31
CA TYR A 114 -23.21 3.98 -12.42
C TYR A 114 -24.02 5.19 -11.91
N ASN A 115 -24.62 5.97 -12.81
CA ASN A 115 -25.39 7.16 -12.42
C ASN A 115 -26.57 6.78 -11.52
N ARG A 116 -27.27 5.68 -11.80
CA ARG A 116 -28.35 5.18 -10.92
C ARG A 116 -27.82 4.86 -9.52
N ILE A 117 -26.78 4.03 -9.40
CA ILE A 117 -26.21 3.64 -8.10
C ILE A 117 -25.65 4.86 -7.34
N HIS A 118 -25.04 5.80 -8.06
CA HIS A 118 -24.37 6.96 -7.47
C HIS A 118 -25.33 8.09 -7.07
N ASP A 119 -26.34 8.38 -7.91
CA ASP A 119 -27.22 9.54 -7.76
C ASP A 119 -28.60 9.20 -7.17
N ASN A 120 -29.11 7.99 -7.44
CA ASN A 120 -30.42 7.55 -6.98
C ASN A 120 -30.45 6.04 -6.67
N PRO A 121 -29.66 5.57 -5.69
CA PRO A 121 -29.57 4.15 -5.36
C PRO A 121 -30.90 3.62 -4.81
N SER A 122 -31.22 2.37 -5.14
CA SER A 122 -32.26 1.63 -4.45
C SER A 122 -31.78 1.19 -3.06
N THR A 123 -32.72 0.77 -2.20
CA THR A 123 -32.38 0.16 -0.90
C THR A 123 -31.46 -1.05 -1.07
N LEU A 124 -31.67 -1.84 -2.12
CA LEU A 124 -30.81 -2.98 -2.42
C LEU A 124 -29.39 -2.53 -2.78
N ASP A 125 -29.21 -1.48 -3.58
CA ASP A 125 -27.87 -0.95 -3.91
C ASP A 125 -27.14 -0.42 -2.65
N VAL A 126 -27.89 0.07 -1.65
CA VAL A 126 -27.33 0.46 -0.36
C VAL A 126 -26.92 -0.78 0.43
N HIS A 127 -27.81 -1.77 0.58
CA HIS A 127 -27.58 -2.97 1.39
C HIS A 127 -26.53 -3.91 0.81
N ASP A 128 -26.40 -3.98 -0.51
CA ASP A 128 -25.34 -4.72 -1.20
C ASP A 128 -23.97 -4.02 -1.10
N GLY A 129 -23.93 -2.76 -0.63
CA GLY A 129 -22.72 -1.96 -0.49
C GLY A 129 -22.31 -1.18 -1.75
N ASP A 130 -22.96 -1.43 -2.89
CA ASP A 130 -22.68 -0.79 -4.19
C ASP A 130 -22.73 0.76 -4.09
N ALA A 131 -23.77 1.30 -3.45
CA ALA A 131 -23.94 2.75 -3.29
C ALA A 131 -22.92 3.35 -2.32
N LEU A 132 -22.61 2.66 -1.21
CA LEU A 132 -21.58 3.11 -0.27
C LEU A 132 -20.20 3.12 -0.94
N ASN A 133 -19.88 2.11 -1.75
CA ASN A 133 -18.64 2.02 -2.49
C ASN A 133 -18.52 3.08 -3.60
N ALA A 134 -19.63 3.43 -4.27
CA ALA A 134 -19.65 4.54 -5.22
C ALA A 134 -19.19 5.85 -4.55
N VAL A 135 -19.75 6.17 -3.38
CA VAL A 135 -19.38 7.36 -2.60
C VAL A 135 -17.97 7.24 -2.00
N LEU A 136 -17.57 6.05 -1.55
CA LEU A 136 -16.21 5.80 -1.04
C LEU A 136 -15.16 6.06 -2.13
N ASN A 137 -15.43 5.68 -3.38
CA ASN A 137 -14.54 5.96 -4.51
C ASN A 137 -14.35 7.47 -4.73
N ASP A 138 -15.41 8.27 -4.63
CA ASP A 138 -15.31 9.74 -4.71
C ASP A 138 -14.47 10.32 -3.57
N LEU A 139 -14.72 9.86 -2.35
CA LEU A 139 -14.02 10.32 -1.15
C LEU A 139 -12.55 9.89 -1.09
N THR A 140 -12.21 8.81 -1.79
CA THR A 140 -10.83 8.28 -1.87
C THR A 140 -10.10 8.69 -3.15
N ASN A 141 -10.73 9.53 -3.99
CA ASN A 141 -10.07 10.13 -5.12
C ASN A 141 -8.83 10.93 -4.65
N PRO A 142 -7.64 10.75 -5.26
CA PRO A 142 -6.41 11.41 -4.84
C PRO A 142 -6.50 12.94 -4.74
N MET A 143 -7.39 13.57 -5.52
CA MET A 143 -7.59 15.01 -5.51
C MET A 143 -8.26 15.52 -4.22
N VAL A 144 -9.02 14.66 -3.53
CA VAL A 144 -9.86 15.07 -2.39
C VAL A 144 -9.69 14.20 -1.15
N LEU A 145 -8.95 13.09 -1.17
CA LEU A 145 -8.74 12.21 -0.02
C LEU A 145 -8.26 12.94 1.24
N GLY A 146 -7.24 13.80 1.09
CA GLY A 146 -6.71 14.60 2.21
C GLY A 146 -7.76 15.54 2.82
N PRO A 147 -8.42 16.40 2.01
CA PRO A 147 -9.58 17.19 2.44
C PRO A 147 -10.72 16.35 3.04
N ALA A 148 -11.07 15.21 2.45
CA ALA A 148 -12.12 14.31 2.92
C ALA A 148 -11.84 13.79 4.32
N ILE A 149 -10.65 13.22 4.56
CA ILE A 149 -10.26 12.74 5.89
C ILE A 149 -10.30 13.88 6.93
N LYS A 150 -9.83 15.08 6.57
CA LYS A 150 -9.82 16.24 7.47
C LYS A 150 -11.22 16.75 7.80
N ALA A 151 -12.14 16.74 6.83
CA ALA A 151 -13.51 17.20 6.99
C ALA A 151 -14.40 16.18 7.73
N ALA A 152 -14.05 14.89 7.68
CA ALA A 152 -14.82 13.77 8.23
C ALA A 152 -14.70 13.62 9.76
N THR A 153 -15.03 14.68 10.51
CA THR A 153 -14.94 14.72 11.98
C THR A 153 -16.18 14.16 12.68
N GLN A 154 -17.25 13.86 11.93
CA GLN A 154 -18.48 13.30 12.47
C GLN A 154 -18.21 11.99 13.22
N GLN A 155 -18.79 11.90 14.42
CA GLN A 155 -18.71 10.70 15.25
C GLN A 155 -19.61 9.61 14.68
N VAL A 156 -19.07 8.40 14.63
CA VAL A 156 -19.74 7.16 14.24
C VAL A 156 -19.71 6.25 15.45
N ASP A 157 -20.84 5.65 15.78
CA ASP A 157 -20.90 4.61 16.81
C ASP A 157 -20.03 3.42 16.40
N SER A 158 -19.17 2.97 17.30
CA SER A 158 -18.29 1.82 17.05
C SER A 158 -19.06 0.54 16.71
N GLN A 159 -20.30 0.38 17.19
CA GLN A 159 -21.17 -0.72 16.81
C GLN A 159 -21.59 -0.65 15.34
N LEU A 160 -21.87 0.55 14.81
CA LEU A 160 -22.15 0.70 13.37
C LEU A 160 -20.95 0.25 12.54
N VAL A 161 -19.74 0.64 12.93
CA VAL A 161 -18.51 0.23 12.24
C VAL A 161 -18.27 -1.28 12.31
N LYS A 162 -18.56 -1.91 13.45
CA LYS A 162 -18.46 -3.36 13.62
C LYS A 162 -19.49 -4.16 12.82
N ASN A 163 -20.61 -3.52 12.49
CA ASN A 163 -21.64 -4.10 11.64
C ASN A 163 -21.38 -3.84 10.14
N ILE A 164 -20.23 -3.29 9.77
CA ILE A 164 -19.82 -3.24 8.37
C ILE A 164 -19.29 -4.61 7.96
N GLU A 165 -19.82 -5.16 6.86
CA GLU A 165 -19.20 -6.28 6.18
C GLU A 165 -18.00 -5.75 5.39
N PHE A 166 -16.78 -5.85 5.93
CA PHE A 166 -15.58 -5.41 5.22
C PHE A 166 -15.15 -6.46 4.20
N GLU A 167 -15.13 -6.08 2.93
CA GLU A 167 -14.56 -6.89 1.86
C GLU A 167 -13.19 -6.36 1.47
N TYR A 168 -12.25 -7.27 1.23
CA TYR A 168 -10.93 -6.90 0.76
C TYR A 168 -10.93 -6.78 -0.77
N ALA A 169 -10.56 -5.61 -1.29
CA ALA A 169 -10.62 -5.31 -2.72
C ALA A 169 -9.40 -5.85 -3.48
N ALA A 170 -9.14 -7.16 -3.39
CA ALA A 170 -7.97 -7.83 -4.01
C ALA A 170 -7.87 -7.57 -5.52
N ASN A 171 -9.00 -7.37 -6.19
CA ASN A 171 -9.11 -7.23 -7.63
C ASN A 171 -8.26 -6.07 -8.18
N MET A 172 -8.22 -4.92 -7.50
CA MET A 172 -7.40 -3.79 -7.92
C MET A 172 -5.90 -4.14 -7.95
N ILE A 173 -5.40 -4.73 -6.87
CA ILE A 173 -3.98 -5.12 -6.76
C ILE A 173 -3.67 -6.26 -7.74
N ALA A 174 -4.62 -7.17 -7.97
CA ALA A 174 -4.47 -8.26 -8.93
C ALA A 174 -4.41 -7.74 -10.38
N ILE A 175 -5.19 -6.71 -10.74
CA ILE A 175 -5.09 -6.01 -12.02
C ILE A 175 -3.71 -5.35 -12.16
N SER A 176 -3.22 -4.66 -11.12
CA SER A 176 -1.88 -4.07 -11.15
C SER A 176 -0.78 -5.11 -11.33
N LEU A 177 -0.89 -6.25 -10.65
CA LEU A 177 0.07 -7.34 -10.75
C LEU A 177 0.07 -7.96 -12.17
N GLU A 178 -1.11 -8.18 -12.74
CA GLU A 178 -1.28 -8.65 -14.12
C GLU A 178 -0.66 -7.67 -15.13
N ASP A 179 -1.02 -6.40 -15.03
CA ASP A 179 -0.56 -5.36 -15.94
C ASP A 179 0.95 -5.15 -15.87
N LEU A 180 1.52 -5.15 -14.66
CA LEU A 180 2.97 -5.13 -14.46
C LEU A 180 3.64 -6.35 -15.11
N SER A 181 3.12 -7.56 -14.87
CA SER A 181 3.70 -8.80 -15.41
C SER A 181 3.61 -8.93 -16.93
N ALA A 182 2.65 -8.25 -17.57
CA ALA A 182 2.40 -8.30 -19.00
C ALA A 182 3.08 -7.15 -19.75
N ASN A 183 2.93 -5.92 -19.25
CA ASN A 183 3.24 -4.69 -19.97
C ASN A 183 4.36 -3.87 -19.27
N GLY A 184 4.68 -4.16 -18.02
CA GLY A 184 5.72 -3.47 -17.26
C GLY A 184 7.07 -4.19 -17.19
N VAL A 185 7.25 -5.27 -17.94
CA VAL A 185 8.48 -6.07 -17.98
C VAL A 185 9.62 -5.24 -18.58
N PRO A 186 10.80 -5.13 -17.93
CA PRO A 186 11.97 -4.47 -18.50
C PRO A 186 12.45 -5.12 -19.80
N ASP A 187 12.95 -4.33 -20.74
CA ASP A 187 13.32 -4.79 -22.10
C ASP A 187 14.35 -5.92 -22.07
N VAL A 188 15.30 -5.87 -21.13
CA VAL A 188 16.31 -6.91 -20.94
C VAL A 188 15.69 -8.27 -20.59
N LEU A 189 14.62 -8.27 -19.79
CA LEU A 189 13.88 -9.49 -19.43
C LEU A 189 12.91 -9.90 -20.53
N LEU A 190 12.48 -8.95 -21.38
CA LEU A 190 11.55 -9.21 -22.49
C LEU A 190 12.24 -9.85 -23.70
N THR A 191 13.40 -9.31 -24.08
CA THR A 191 14.09 -9.64 -25.34
C THR A 191 15.06 -10.80 -25.22
N SER A 192 15.67 -11.01 -24.05
CA SER A 192 16.60 -12.13 -23.87
C SER A 192 15.84 -13.46 -23.74
N PRO A 193 16.23 -14.50 -24.50
CA PRO A 193 15.63 -15.83 -24.39
C PRO A 193 15.92 -16.49 -23.03
N ASP A 194 16.99 -16.08 -22.33
CA ASP A 194 17.41 -16.65 -21.06
C ASP A 194 16.38 -16.52 -19.94
N PHE A 195 15.49 -15.51 -20.03
CA PHE A 195 14.47 -15.25 -19.01
C PHE A 195 13.07 -15.74 -19.41
N LYS A 196 12.93 -16.34 -20.60
CA LYS A 196 11.60 -16.67 -21.16
C LYS A 196 10.81 -17.59 -20.24
N SER A 197 11.44 -18.66 -19.74
CA SER A 197 10.77 -19.67 -18.91
C SER A 197 10.26 -19.08 -17.59
N GLU A 198 11.13 -18.37 -16.86
CA GLU A 198 10.78 -17.77 -15.58
C GLU A 198 9.73 -16.66 -15.73
N ARG A 199 9.81 -15.86 -16.80
CA ARG A 199 8.81 -14.83 -17.11
C ARG A 199 7.44 -15.43 -17.44
N GLU A 200 7.40 -16.52 -18.19
CA GLU A 200 6.16 -17.26 -18.49
C GLU A 200 5.58 -17.88 -17.22
N ALA A 201 6.41 -18.44 -16.34
CA ALA A 201 5.97 -18.97 -15.05
C ALA A 201 5.35 -17.88 -14.16
N VAL A 202 5.97 -16.69 -14.10
CA VAL A 202 5.40 -15.53 -13.39
C VAL A 202 4.06 -15.11 -14.01
N ARG A 203 3.95 -14.98 -15.34
CA ARG A 203 2.66 -14.62 -15.97
C ARG A 203 1.56 -15.65 -15.70
N ALA A 204 1.88 -16.94 -15.74
CA ALA A 204 0.90 -18.00 -15.53
C ALA A 204 0.30 -17.97 -14.10
N VAL A 205 1.15 -17.81 -13.08
CA VAL A 205 0.66 -17.74 -11.69
C VAL A 205 -0.05 -16.42 -11.39
N VAL A 206 0.39 -15.31 -12.00
CA VAL A 206 -0.32 -14.03 -11.90
C VAL A 206 -1.71 -14.10 -12.54
N ALA A 207 -1.86 -14.76 -13.69
CA ALA A 207 -3.18 -14.99 -14.30
C ALA A 207 -4.10 -15.84 -13.40
N THR A 208 -3.54 -16.80 -12.67
CA THR A 208 -4.28 -17.58 -11.66
C THR A 208 -4.74 -16.69 -10.51
N ALA A 209 -3.84 -15.87 -9.95
CA ALA A 209 -4.18 -14.91 -8.90
C ALA A 209 -5.26 -13.90 -9.36
N ARG A 210 -5.18 -13.43 -10.61
CA ARG A 210 -6.17 -12.55 -11.22
C ARG A 210 -7.55 -13.20 -11.27
N LYS A 211 -7.62 -14.49 -11.65
CA LYS A 211 -8.86 -15.26 -11.70
C LYS A 211 -9.45 -15.51 -10.30
N GLU A 212 -8.62 -15.84 -9.32
CA GLU A 212 -9.07 -16.00 -7.92
C GLU A 212 -9.62 -14.68 -7.38
N ALA A 213 -8.86 -13.58 -7.49
CA ALA A 213 -9.32 -12.26 -7.03
C ALA A 213 -10.63 -11.83 -7.69
N SER A 214 -10.79 -12.11 -8.99
CA SER A 214 -12.01 -11.76 -9.71
C SER A 214 -13.20 -12.63 -9.32
N SER A 215 -13.02 -13.93 -9.07
CA SER A 215 -14.14 -14.85 -8.81
C SER A 215 -14.48 -15.03 -7.33
N GLN A 216 -13.52 -14.82 -6.43
CA GLN A 216 -13.63 -15.11 -5.00
C GLN A 216 -13.40 -13.87 -4.12
N GLY A 217 -13.06 -12.72 -4.70
CA GLY A 217 -12.73 -11.50 -3.96
C GLY A 217 -11.37 -11.52 -3.25
N GLN A 218 -10.64 -12.63 -3.33
CA GLN A 218 -9.36 -12.82 -2.66
C GLN A 218 -8.44 -13.76 -3.46
N VAL A 219 -7.15 -13.77 -3.12
CA VAL A 219 -6.17 -14.71 -3.67
C VAL A 219 -5.77 -15.69 -2.58
N SER A 220 -5.76 -16.97 -2.92
CA SER A 220 -5.43 -18.04 -1.99
C SER A 220 -3.97 -17.94 -1.49
N PRO A 221 -3.69 -18.33 -0.24
CA PRO A 221 -2.33 -18.37 0.27
C PRO A 221 -1.38 -19.24 -0.59
N GLU A 222 -1.91 -20.34 -1.16
CA GLU A 222 -1.16 -21.24 -2.03
C GLU A 222 -0.75 -20.53 -3.33
N THR A 223 -1.68 -19.83 -4.00
CA THR A 223 -1.39 -19.08 -5.22
C THR A 223 -0.40 -17.95 -4.97
N LEU A 224 -0.50 -17.26 -3.82
CA LEU A 224 0.50 -16.27 -3.41
C LEU A 224 1.88 -16.88 -3.16
N ALA A 225 1.95 -18.06 -2.55
CA ALA A 225 3.21 -18.77 -2.34
C ALA A 225 3.85 -19.20 -3.67
N LYS A 226 3.06 -19.72 -4.61
CA LYS A 226 3.51 -20.05 -5.98
C LYS A 226 4.02 -18.80 -6.71
N ALA A 227 3.31 -17.67 -6.59
CA ALA A 227 3.71 -16.41 -7.21
C ALA A 227 5.07 -15.94 -6.69
N ARG A 228 5.25 -15.93 -5.36
CA ARG A 228 6.52 -15.56 -4.73
C ARG A 228 7.65 -16.51 -5.12
N THR A 229 7.36 -17.80 -5.27
CA THR A 229 8.35 -18.80 -5.73
C THR A 229 8.79 -18.52 -7.16
N ALA A 230 7.86 -18.27 -8.08
CA ALA A 230 8.18 -17.92 -9.47
C ALA A 230 8.99 -16.61 -9.57
N ILE A 231 8.62 -15.58 -8.80
CA ILE A 231 9.35 -14.31 -8.73
C ILE A 231 10.78 -14.51 -8.21
N LYS A 232 10.96 -15.35 -7.18
CA LYS A 232 12.29 -15.69 -6.65
C LYS A 232 13.14 -16.44 -7.68
N ALA A 233 12.55 -17.34 -8.46
CA ALA A 233 13.25 -18.03 -9.55
C ALA A 233 13.72 -17.04 -10.63
N LEU A 234 12.85 -16.10 -11.04
CA LEU A 234 13.23 -15.04 -11.99
C LEU A 234 14.35 -14.15 -11.41
N LYS A 235 14.28 -13.81 -10.12
CA LYS A 235 15.34 -13.06 -9.44
C LYS A 235 16.67 -13.83 -9.46
N ALA A 236 16.67 -15.12 -9.13
CA ALA A 236 17.88 -15.93 -9.15
C ALA A 236 18.50 -15.99 -10.55
N LYS A 237 17.66 -16.06 -11.60
CA LYS A 237 18.12 -15.98 -12.98
C LYS A 237 18.74 -14.62 -13.29
N VAL A 238 18.10 -13.52 -12.90
CA VAL A 238 18.65 -12.15 -13.01
C VAL A 238 19.99 -12.02 -12.29
N ASP A 239 20.11 -12.58 -11.08
CA ASP A 239 21.36 -12.58 -10.31
C ASP A 239 22.50 -13.28 -11.06
N SER A 240 22.19 -14.36 -11.78
CA SER A 240 23.18 -15.16 -12.52
C SER A 240 23.57 -14.58 -13.88
N VAL A 241 22.69 -13.81 -14.53
CA VAL A 241 22.89 -13.35 -15.91
C VAL A 241 23.25 -11.86 -15.99
N LEU A 242 22.66 -11.01 -15.14
CA LEU A 242 22.82 -9.56 -15.23
C LEU A 242 23.89 -9.04 -14.24
N PRO A 243 24.96 -8.39 -14.74
CA PRO A 243 25.99 -7.81 -13.88
C PRO A 243 25.44 -6.75 -12.93
N GLN A 244 25.96 -6.75 -11.70
CA GLN A 244 25.63 -5.74 -10.69
C GLN A 244 26.02 -4.33 -11.15
N GLY A 245 25.30 -3.33 -10.65
CA GLY A 245 25.57 -1.91 -10.96
C GLY A 245 25.19 -1.46 -12.38
N THR A 246 24.64 -2.34 -13.21
CA THR A 246 24.16 -1.97 -14.55
C THR A 246 22.74 -1.41 -14.51
N LYS A 247 22.39 -0.56 -15.48
CA LYS A 247 21.02 -0.02 -15.63
C LYS A 247 19.99 -1.14 -15.77
N ASN A 248 20.25 -2.11 -16.65
CA ASN A 248 19.40 -3.28 -16.88
C ASN A 248 19.15 -4.08 -15.59
N ARG A 249 20.18 -4.17 -14.74
CA ARG A 249 20.04 -4.80 -13.43
C ARG A 249 19.14 -4.01 -12.48
N GLY A 250 19.34 -2.69 -12.38
CA GLY A 250 18.50 -1.84 -11.55
C GLY A 250 17.01 -1.86 -11.96
N GLU A 251 16.73 -1.85 -13.26
CA GLU A 251 15.37 -1.96 -13.79
C GLU A 251 14.73 -3.32 -13.47
N ALA A 252 15.48 -4.42 -13.65
CA ALA A 252 15.03 -5.76 -13.29
C ALA A 252 14.75 -5.88 -11.78
N ASP A 253 15.59 -5.31 -10.93
CA ASP A 253 15.42 -5.34 -9.48
C ASP A 253 14.16 -4.56 -9.05
N ASN A 254 13.94 -3.35 -9.61
CA ASN A 254 12.73 -2.56 -9.32
C ASN A 254 11.45 -3.28 -9.75
N PHE A 255 11.47 -3.92 -10.92
CA PHE A 255 10.38 -4.74 -11.43
C PHE A 255 10.08 -5.93 -10.48
N LEU A 256 11.11 -6.68 -10.07
CA LEU A 256 10.97 -7.83 -9.18
C LEU A 256 10.46 -7.45 -7.78
N LYS A 257 10.96 -6.34 -7.22
CA LYS A 257 10.47 -5.78 -5.97
C LYS A 257 9.00 -5.40 -6.06
N ALA A 258 8.59 -4.80 -7.18
CA ALA A 258 7.21 -4.41 -7.40
C ALA A 258 6.27 -5.62 -7.53
N LEU A 259 6.66 -6.64 -8.30
CA LEU A 259 5.92 -7.89 -8.36
C LEU A 259 5.75 -8.49 -6.96
N TYR A 260 6.85 -8.62 -6.21
CA TYR A 260 6.81 -9.21 -4.88
C TYR A 260 5.98 -8.36 -3.90
N GLY A 261 6.14 -7.05 -3.90
CA GLY A 261 5.38 -6.10 -3.10
C GLY A 261 3.88 -6.20 -3.37
N LEU A 262 3.46 -6.25 -4.64
CA LEU A 262 2.06 -6.47 -5.00
C LEU A 262 1.54 -7.84 -4.52
N THR A 263 2.35 -8.92 -4.58
CA THR A 263 1.93 -10.21 -3.97
C THR A 263 1.80 -10.16 -2.44
N LYS A 264 2.52 -9.27 -1.76
CA LYS A 264 2.35 -9.05 -0.32
C LYS A 264 1.08 -8.26 -0.05
N MET A 265 0.81 -7.25 -0.86
CA MET A 265 -0.41 -6.46 -0.76
C MET A 265 -1.65 -7.31 -0.98
N LEU A 266 -1.62 -8.34 -1.85
CA LEU A 266 -2.70 -9.32 -2.07
C LEU A 266 -3.01 -10.23 -0.87
N GLN A 267 -2.18 -10.21 0.17
CA GLN A 267 -2.48 -10.95 1.39
C GLN A 267 -3.62 -10.24 2.13
N THR A 268 -4.73 -10.97 2.36
CA THR A 268 -5.88 -10.44 3.06
C THR A 268 -5.48 -9.85 4.43
N PRO A 269 -5.78 -8.57 4.69
CA PRO A 269 -5.45 -7.94 5.96
C PRO A 269 -6.30 -8.51 7.09
N SER A 270 -5.74 -8.56 8.30
CA SER A 270 -6.51 -8.95 9.48
C SER A 270 -7.30 -7.73 9.98
N VAL A 271 -8.61 -7.73 9.74
CA VAL A 271 -9.52 -6.66 10.19
C VAL A 271 -9.92 -6.83 11.67
N GLY A 272 -9.85 -8.06 12.19
CA GLY A 272 -10.25 -8.41 13.57
C GLY A 272 -9.58 -7.57 14.68
N PRO A 273 -8.26 -7.34 14.67
CA PRO A 273 -7.60 -6.50 15.66
C PRO A 273 -8.13 -5.06 15.71
N PHE A 274 -8.46 -4.48 14.55
CA PHE A 274 -9.04 -3.14 14.48
C PHE A 274 -10.45 -3.13 15.11
N LEU A 275 -11.31 -4.07 14.74
CA LEU A 275 -12.67 -4.18 15.31
C LEU A 275 -12.66 -4.45 16.81
N LYS A 276 -11.72 -5.26 17.29
CA LYS A 276 -11.50 -5.48 18.73
C LYS A 276 -10.99 -4.21 19.43
N GLY A 277 -10.22 -3.38 18.74
CA GLY A 277 -9.79 -2.07 19.24
C GLY A 277 -10.99 -1.15 19.55
N LEU A 278 -12.05 -1.25 18.75
CA LEU A 278 -13.29 -0.51 18.95
C LEU A 278 -14.08 -0.93 20.20
N ASP A 279 -13.79 -2.09 20.82
CA ASP A 279 -14.39 -2.45 22.13
C ASP A 279 -14.06 -1.44 23.23
N LYS A 280 -12.93 -0.74 23.08
CA LYS A 280 -12.41 0.20 24.08
C LYS A 280 -12.99 1.61 23.94
N TYR A 281 -13.63 1.91 22.80
CA TYR A 281 -14.08 3.26 22.47
C TYR A 281 -15.51 3.19 21.92
N PRO A 282 -16.50 3.87 22.55
CA PRO A 282 -17.89 3.80 22.10
C PRO A 282 -18.10 4.46 20.73
N THR A 283 -17.22 5.38 20.33
CA THR A 283 -17.29 6.05 19.03
C THR A 283 -15.92 6.15 18.36
N THR A 284 -15.94 6.33 17.04
CA THR A 284 -14.80 6.71 16.19
C THR A 284 -15.21 7.81 15.22
N THR A 285 -14.31 8.32 14.39
CA THR A 285 -14.67 9.31 13.35
C THR A 285 -14.88 8.65 12.00
N LEU A 286 -15.77 9.23 11.18
CA LEU A 286 -15.97 8.79 9.79
C LEU A 286 -14.66 8.83 8.99
N GLY A 287 -13.81 9.84 9.24
CA GLY A 287 -12.48 9.93 8.63
C GLY A 287 -11.55 8.79 9.03
N SER A 288 -11.64 8.30 10.27
CA SER A 288 -10.86 7.14 10.71
C SER A 288 -11.31 5.86 10.00
N VAL A 289 -12.61 5.69 9.78
CA VAL A 289 -13.17 4.55 9.03
C VAL A 289 -12.74 4.60 7.57
N ILE A 290 -12.90 5.74 6.89
CA ILE A 290 -12.48 5.92 5.48
C ILE A 290 -10.97 5.71 5.34
N ASN A 291 -10.17 6.27 6.24
CA ASN A 291 -8.72 6.10 6.19
C ASN A 291 -8.29 4.66 6.46
N PHE A 292 -8.97 3.96 7.38
CA PHE A 292 -8.75 2.53 7.62
C PHE A 292 -9.08 1.72 6.36
N MET A 293 -10.27 1.92 5.77
CA MET A 293 -10.68 1.23 4.55
C MET A 293 -9.71 1.50 3.39
N HIS A 294 -9.32 2.75 3.17
CA HIS A 294 -8.34 3.11 2.14
C HIS A 294 -6.98 2.46 2.37
N SER A 295 -6.45 2.51 3.60
CA SER A 295 -5.12 1.99 3.94
C SER A 295 -5.02 0.47 3.81
N PHE A 296 -6.11 -0.24 4.10
CA PHE A 296 -6.17 -1.71 4.03
C PHE A 296 -6.86 -2.21 2.76
N ASN A 297 -7.16 -1.32 1.82
CA ASN A 297 -7.84 -1.64 0.56
C ASN A 297 -9.13 -2.43 0.78
N LEU A 298 -9.99 -1.91 1.66
CA LEU A 298 -11.29 -2.48 2.02
C LEU A 298 -12.42 -1.70 1.36
N THR A 299 -13.51 -2.41 1.08
CA THR A 299 -14.78 -1.91 0.56
C THR A 299 -15.93 -2.40 1.43
N PHE A 300 -17.11 -1.82 1.23
CA PHE A 300 -18.35 -2.36 1.80
C PHE A 300 -18.75 -3.61 1.01
N GLY A 301 -18.95 -4.72 1.69
CA GLY A 301 -19.56 -5.93 1.13
C GLY A 301 -21.06 -5.94 1.33
N ALA A 302 -21.74 -6.97 0.81
CA ALA A 302 -23.18 -7.11 0.99
C ALA A 302 -23.53 -7.37 2.46
N ALA A 303 -24.49 -6.62 2.99
CA ALA A 303 -25.06 -6.87 4.30
C ALA A 303 -25.75 -8.25 4.32
N LYS A 304 -25.48 -9.04 5.36
CA LYS A 304 -25.99 -10.41 5.51
C LYS A 304 -27.04 -10.53 6.61
N THR A 305 -27.24 -9.47 7.39
CA THR A 305 -28.16 -9.44 8.52
C THR A 305 -28.89 -8.10 8.60
N PRO A 306 -30.09 -8.04 9.21
CA PRO A 306 -30.84 -6.80 9.37
C PRO A 306 -30.08 -5.71 10.15
N THR A 307 -29.19 -6.11 11.06
CA THR A 307 -28.35 -5.17 11.82
C THR A 307 -27.27 -4.52 10.95
N GLN A 308 -26.72 -5.27 9.98
CA GLN A 308 -25.78 -4.73 9.00
C GLN A 308 -26.49 -3.82 7.99
N GLU A 309 -27.68 -4.20 7.54
CA GLU A 309 -28.54 -3.37 6.68
C GLU A 309 -28.84 -2.02 7.35
N ALA A 310 -29.29 -2.04 8.61
CA ALA A 310 -29.52 -0.82 9.38
C ALA A 310 -28.24 0.02 9.52
N ALA A 311 -27.08 -0.61 9.72
CA ALA A 311 -25.82 0.12 9.76
C ALA A 311 -25.53 0.83 8.42
N TYR A 312 -25.84 0.21 7.29
CA TYR A 312 -25.67 0.81 5.97
C TYR A 312 -26.65 1.95 5.73
N ASP A 313 -27.91 1.80 6.14
CA ASP A 313 -28.92 2.87 6.11
C ASP A 313 -28.49 4.10 6.91
N HIS A 314 -27.75 3.91 8.00
CA HIS A 314 -27.17 5.00 8.80
C HIS A 314 -25.90 5.59 8.19
N LEU A 315 -24.98 4.77 7.70
CA LEU A 315 -23.67 5.21 7.20
C LEU A 315 -23.76 5.89 5.83
N PHE A 316 -24.61 5.39 4.94
CA PHE A 316 -24.76 5.92 3.59
C PHE A 316 -25.02 7.44 3.53
N PRO A 317 -26.04 7.99 4.23
CA PRO A 317 -26.27 9.44 4.20
C PRO A 317 -25.11 10.25 4.79
N MET A 318 -24.37 9.72 5.76
CA MET A 318 -23.17 10.37 6.33
C MET A 318 -22.05 10.49 5.30
N LEU A 319 -21.81 9.41 4.52
CA LEU A 319 -20.84 9.41 3.43
C LEU A 319 -21.23 10.40 2.33
N VAL A 320 -22.51 10.42 1.94
CA VAL A 320 -23.04 11.37 0.94
C VAL A 320 -22.89 12.81 1.40
N GLN A 321 -23.20 13.09 2.67
CA GLN A 321 -23.03 14.43 3.25
C GLN A 321 -21.57 14.88 3.17
N LEU A 322 -20.64 14.00 3.55
CA LEU A 322 -19.21 14.29 3.46
C LEU A 322 -18.76 14.53 2.00
N ARG A 323 -19.20 13.68 1.06
CA ARG A 323 -18.91 13.83 -0.38
C ARG A 323 -19.30 15.22 -0.87
N ASN A 324 -20.51 15.63 -0.54
CA ASN A 324 -21.05 16.93 -0.94
C ASN A 324 -20.30 18.08 -0.25
N GLN A 325 -19.93 17.93 1.02
CA GLN A 325 -19.19 18.94 1.78
C GLN A 325 -17.81 19.22 1.17
N VAL A 326 -17.09 18.19 0.74
CA VAL A 326 -15.75 18.34 0.13
C VAL A 326 -15.80 18.51 -1.39
N GLN A 327 -17.00 18.56 -1.96
CA GLN A 327 -17.23 18.66 -3.41
C GLN A 327 -16.44 17.60 -4.16
N ALA A 328 -16.45 16.36 -3.66
CA ALA A 328 -15.70 15.27 -4.26
C ALA A 328 -16.16 15.05 -5.70
N PRO A 329 -15.24 14.98 -6.68
CA PRO A 329 -15.60 14.70 -8.05
C PRO A 329 -16.13 13.28 -8.18
N ALA A 330 -17.18 13.10 -8.99
CA ALA A 330 -17.71 11.78 -9.30
C ALA A 330 -16.63 10.92 -9.98
N SER A 331 -16.38 9.75 -9.43
CA SER A 331 -15.39 8.78 -9.92
C SER A 331 -15.99 7.87 -11.00
N ASN A 332 -16.79 8.45 -11.90
CA ASN A 332 -17.48 7.70 -12.95
C ASN A 332 -16.43 6.97 -13.81
N PRO A 333 -16.37 5.63 -13.75
CA PRO A 333 -15.32 4.90 -14.44
C PRO A 333 -15.51 4.97 -15.96
N TYR A 334 -16.69 5.34 -16.46
CA TYR A 334 -17.03 5.36 -17.87
C TYR A 334 -16.84 6.73 -18.55
N SER A 335 -16.61 7.81 -17.81
CA SER A 335 -16.49 9.17 -18.36
C SER A 335 -15.12 9.48 -18.98
N SER A 336 -14.08 8.70 -18.65
CA SER A 336 -12.72 8.86 -19.18
C SER A 336 -12.42 7.85 -20.29
N GLN A 337 -11.85 8.33 -21.41
CA GLN A 337 -11.07 7.46 -22.30
C GLN A 337 -9.83 7.05 -21.51
N ALA A 338 -9.87 5.85 -20.92
CA ALA A 338 -8.77 5.34 -20.13
C ALA A 338 -7.55 5.15 -21.04
N VAL A 339 -6.64 6.13 -21.03
CA VAL A 339 -5.25 5.86 -21.40
C VAL A 339 -4.80 4.73 -20.47
N GLN A 340 -4.30 3.63 -21.02
CA GLN A 340 -3.77 2.57 -20.17
C GLN A 340 -2.67 3.17 -19.31
N PRO A 341 -2.76 3.07 -17.96
CA PRO A 341 -1.69 3.54 -17.10
C PRO A 341 -0.38 2.85 -17.48
N ASP A 342 0.74 3.57 -17.48
CA ASP A 342 2.06 2.93 -17.61
C ASP A 342 2.34 2.13 -16.33
N PRO A 343 2.35 0.78 -16.37
CA PRO A 343 2.53 -0.05 -15.19
C PRO A 343 3.94 0.07 -14.60
N LYS A 344 4.93 0.57 -15.35
CA LYS A 344 6.28 0.80 -14.82
C LYS A 344 6.28 1.83 -13.69
N LYS A 345 5.27 2.73 -13.63
CA LYS A 345 5.13 3.72 -12.55
C LYS A 345 4.98 3.07 -11.16
N VAL A 346 4.38 1.88 -11.06
CA VAL A 346 4.25 1.18 -9.78
C VAL A 346 5.60 0.73 -9.23
N THR A 347 6.62 0.53 -10.09
CA THR A 347 7.94 0.08 -9.66
C THR A 347 8.67 1.11 -8.79
N ALA A 348 8.38 2.40 -9.00
CA ALA A 348 8.95 3.48 -8.21
C ALA A 348 8.52 3.39 -6.73
N TYR A 349 7.28 2.95 -6.45
CA TYR A 349 6.78 2.76 -5.09
C TYR A 349 7.59 1.74 -4.29
N PHE A 350 8.06 0.68 -4.96
CA PHE A 350 8.78 -0.43 -4.34
C PHE A 350 10.30 -0.33 -4.50
N SER A 351 10.82 0.73 -5.13
CA SER A 351 12.26 0.86 -5.43
C SER A 351 13.14 0.84 -4.18
N GLY A 352 12.65 1.46 -3.08
CA GLY A 352 13.30 1.47 -1.77
C GLY A 352 13.20 0.16 -0.98
N MET A 353 12.43 -0.83 -1.44
CA MET A 353 12.30 -2.13 -0.78
C MET A 353 13.61 -2.92 -0.88
N GLY A 354 14.09 -3.46 0.25
CA GLY A 354 15.20 -4.41 0.25
C GLY A 354 14.75 -5.83 -0.09
N PHE A 355 15.67 -6.66 -0.61
CA PHE A 355 15.40 -8.07 -0.88
C PHE A 355 15.41 -8.94 0.37
N ASP A 356 15.79 -8.42 1.53
CA ASP A 356 15.67 -9.06 2.84
C ASP A 356 14.20 -9.45 3.14
N HIS A 357 13.23 -8.70 2.60
CA HIS A 357 11.81 -9.05 2.66
C HIS A 357 11.41 -10.28 1.82
N PHE A 358 12.31 -10.81 0.99
CA PHE A 358 12.13 -12.05 0.22
C PHE A 358 12.43 -13.31 1.04
N GLY A 359 12.73 -13.19 2.34
CA GLY A 359 12.92 -14.32 3.26
C GLY A 359 11.70 -15.28 3.34
N PRO A 360 11.88 -16.48 3.92
CA PRO A 360 10.77 -17.40 4.17
C PRO A 360 9.72 -16.73 5.05
N GLN A 361 8.46 -16.73 4.59
CA GLN A 361 7.33 -16.48 5.47
C GLN A 361 7.07 -17.75 6.27
N PRO A 362 6.81 -17.66 7.59
CA PRO A 362 6.40 -18.83 8.36
C PRO A 362 5.18 -19.48 7.70
N ASP A 363 5.24 -20.79 7.52
CA ASP A 363 4.16 -21.57 6.91
C ASP A 363 2.90 -21.44 7.80
N PRO A 364 1.75 -21.00 7.24
CA PRO A 364 0.53 -20.77 8.00
C PRO A 364 -0.01 -22.02 8.70
N HIS A 365 0.48 -23.22 8.35
CA HIS A 365 0.08 -24.50 8.95
C HIS A 365 1.06 -25.03 10.00
N THR A 366 2.19 -24.35 10.23
CA THR A 366 3.26 -24.84 11.12
C THR A 366 3.44 -24.01 12.39
N GLY A 367 2.42 -23.24 12.79
CA GLY A 367 2.49 -22.31 13.92
C GLY A 367 2.98 -22.94 15.23
N VAL A 368 4.31 -23.03 15.39
CA VAL A 368 4.95 -23.14 16.68
C VAL A 368 4.94 -21.72 17.22
N ALA A 369 4.10 -21.49 18.23
CA ALA A 369 4.11 -20.25 18.98
C ALA A 369 5.55 -19.90 19.37
N PRO A 370 5.99 -18.64 19.21
CA PRO A 370 7.29 -18.23 19.74
C PRO A 370 7.35 -18.63 21.22
N PRO A 371 8.45 -19.25 21.68
CA PRO A 371 8.55 -19.67 23.06
C PRO A 371 8.36 -18.44 23.97
N PRO A 372 7.60 -18.58 25.07
CA PRO A 372 7.40 -17.49 26.01
C PRO A 372 8.76 -16.98 26.49
N PRO A 373 8.90 -15.66 26.72
CA PRO A 373 10.15 -15.12 27.25
C PRO A 373 10.52 -15.83 28.56
N PRO A 374 11.81 -16.10 28.80
CA PRO A 374 12.25 -16.82 29.99
C PRO A 374 11.70 -16.13 31.25
N PRO A 375 11.16 -16.89 32.22
CA PRO A 375 10.74 -16.32 33.49
C PRO A 375 11.95 -15.63 34.13
N GLY A 376 11.79 -14.33 34.40
CA GLY A 376 12.81 -13.51 35.03
C GLY A 376 13.33 -14.18 36.29
N GLN A 377 14.64 -14.44 36.30
CA GLN A 377 15.38 -14.74 37.52
C GLN A 377 15.85 -13.42 38.15
N PRO A 378 15.98 -13.39 39.48
CA PRO A 378 15.46 -12.35 40.38
C PRO A 378 16.14 -10.98 40.33
#